data_AF-A0A7W4C0R1-F1
#
_entry.id   AF-A0A7W4C0R1-F1
#
_cell.length_a   1.000
_cell.length_b   1.000
_cell.length_c   1.000
_cell.angle_alpha   90.00
_cell.angle_beta   90.00
_cell.angle_gamma   90.00
#
_symmetry.space_group_name_H-M   'P 1'
#
loop_
_entity.id
_entity.type
_entity.pdbx_description
1 polymer ?
#
loop_
_entity_poly.entity_id
_entity_poly.type
_entity_poly.pdbx_seq_one_letter_code
_entity_poly.pdbx_strand_id
1 'polypeptide(L)' 'MGLSAVLWGISGGIKYCIKIGADILIKAALSEAFTDVSGQYFDNDIGQFTVAPPDAANAVTCQQVIDVMDGIIAKNMCE' A
#
# COMPACT_ATOMS: atom_id res chain seq x y z
N MET A 1 12.13 17.00 9.50
CA MET A 1 12.35 15.69 8.84
C MET A 1 11.89 15.70 7.37
N GLY A 2 12.00 16.82 6.63
CA GLY A 2 11.30 16.99 5.33
C GLY A 2 12.17 17.01 4.06
N LEU A 3 13.50 17.05 4.17
CA LEU A 3 14.41 17.06 3.01
C LEU A 3 15.16 15.73 2.80
N SER A 4 15.22 14.89 3.83
CA SER A 4 15.96 13.62 3.76
C SER A 4 15.16 12.54 3.01
N ALA A 5 13.86 12.37 3.26
CA ALA A 5 13.05 11.33 2.62
C ALA A 5 12.88 11.55 1.10
N VAL A 6 12.71 12.81 0.67
CA VAL A 6 12.63 13.18 -0.76
C VAL A 6 13.94 12.84 -1.49
N LEU A 7 15.09 12.98 -0.82
CA LEU A 7 16.39 12.69 -1.42
C LEU A 7 16.64 11.18 -1.60
N TRP A 8 16.08 10.32 -0.74
CA TRP A 8 16.20 8.86 -0.89
C TRP A 8 15.39 8.31 -2.07
N GLY A 9 14.17 8.81 -2.27
CA GLY A 9 13.33 8.44 -3.41
C GLY A 9 13.92 8.88 -4.76
N ILE A 10 14.62 10.02 -4.78
CA ILE A 10 15.19 10.60 -6.01
C ILE A 10 16.61 10.07 -6.30
N SER A 11 17.42 9.77 -5.27
CA SER A 11 18.81 9.32 -5.46
C SER A 11 19.00 7.80 -5.56
N GLY A 12 18.05 6.98 -5.05
CA GLY A 12 18.13 5.51 -5.06
C GLY A 12 17.41 4.81 -6.22
N GLY A 13 16.55 5.53 -6.95
CA GLY A 13 15.79 5.03 -8.10
C GLY A 13 14.69 4.01 -7.75
N ILE A 14 13.81 3.73 -8.72
CA ILE A 14 12.68 2.78 -8.64
C ILE A 14 13.09 1.41 -8.05
N LYS A 15 14.33 0.96 -8.30
CA LYS A 15 14.87 -0.30 -7.77
C LYS A 15 14.92 -0.35 -6.24
N TYR A 16 15.20 0.77 -5.58
CA TYR A 16 15.29 0.82 -4.12
C TYR A 16 13.90 0.72 -3.47
N CYS A 17 12.90 1.42 -4.02
CA CYS A 17 11.52 1.33 -3.55
C CYS A 17 10.94 -0.09 -3.73
N ILE A 18 11.24 -0.75 -4.86
CA ILE A 18 10.78 -2.14 -5.09
C ILE A 18 11.38 -3.10 -4.06
N LYS A 19 12.67 -2.97 -3.73
CA LYS A 19 13.31 -3.83 -2.73
C LYS A 19 12.66 -3.69 -1.36
N ILE A 20 12.40 -2.45 -0.92
CA ILE A 20 11.72 -2.20 0.36
C ILE A 20 10.33 -2.84 0.38
N GLY A 21 9.54 -2.63 -0.68
CA GLY A 21 8.21 -3.24 -0.80
C GLY A 21 8.26 -4.77 -0.75
N ALA A 22 9.20 -5.38 -1.48
CA ALA A 22 9.38 -6.83 -1.49
C ALA A 22 9.76 -7.38 -0.11
N ASP A 23 10.67 -6.73 0.61
CA ASP A 23 11.06 -7.12 1.96
C ASP A 23 9.89 -7.01 2.96
N ILE A 24 9.03 -5.98 2.81
CA ILE A 24 7.80 -5.83 3.61
C ILE A 24 6.82 -6.97 3.30
N LEU A 25 6.60 -7.31 2.03
CA LEU A 25 5.69 -8.40 1.65
C LEU A 25 6.16 -9.76 2.19
N ILE A 26 7.47 -10.04 2.15
CA ILE A 26 8.05 -11.26 2.74
C ILE A 26 7.78 -11.29 4.24
N LYS A 27 8.00 -10.17 4.94
CA LYS A 27 7.71 -10.07 6.38
C LYS A 27 6.22 -10.24 6.67
N ALA A 28 5.35 -9.61 5.89
CA ALA A 28 3.90 -9.71 6.06
C ALA A 28 3.40 -11.15 5.87
N ALA A 29 4.03 -11.92 4.98
CA ALA A 29 3.64 -13.30 4.72
C ALA A 29 4.19 -14.30 5.75
N LEU A 30 5.36 -14.05 6.34
CA LEU A 30 6.10 -15.06 7.10
C LEU A 30 6.38 -14.71 8.57
N SER A 31 6.29 -13.44 8.95
CA SER A 31 6.63 -12.98 10.30
C SER A 31 5.41 -12.98 11.22
N GLU A 32 5.60 -13.41 12.47
CA GLU A 32 4.58 -13.30 13.53
C GLU A 32 4.20 -11.83 13.83
N ALA A 33 5.06 -10.87 13.49
CA ALA A 33 4.76 -9.45 13.63
C ALA A 33 3.54 -8.98 12.80
N PHE A 34 3.06 -9.82 11.86
CA PHE A 34 1.91 -9.53 11.00
C PHE A 34 0.71 -10.47 11.24
N THR A 35 0.74 -11.33 12.27
CA THR A 35 -0.31 -12.35 12.49
C THR A 35 -1.69 -11.77 12.79
N ASP A 36 -1.78 -10.74 13.65
CA ASP A 36 -3.06 -10.21 14.14
C ASP A 36 -3.32 -8.75 13.72
N VAL A 37 -2.71 -8.32 12.62
CA VAL A 37 -2.78 -6.92 12.12
C VAL A 37 -3.52 -6.79 10.80
N SER A 38 -4.28 -7.83 10.42
CA SER A 38 -5.10 -7.81 9.20
C SER A 38 -6.05 -6.61 9.21
N GLY A 39 -6.09 -5.87 8.09
CA GLY A 39 -6.87 -4.64 7.95
C GLY A 39 -6.22 -3.38 8.53
N GLN A 40 -5.09 -3.47 9.25
CA GLN A 40 -4.34 -2.29 9.66
C GLN A 40 -3.52 -1.71 8.51
N TYR A 41 -3.33 -0.39 8.52
CA TYR A 41 -2.55 0.32 7.51
C TYR A 41 -1.07 0.35 7.90
N PHE A 42 -0.21 -0.26 7.07
CA PHE A 42 1.23 -0.18 7.21
C PHE A 42 1.79 0.88 6.26
N ASP A 43 2.44 1.90 6.81
CA ASP A 43 3.07 2.96 6.03
C ASP A 43 4.49 2.52 5.67
N ASN A 44 4.74 2.31 4.37
CA ASN A 44 6.01 1.83 3.84
C ASN A 44 7.09 2.93 3.73
N ASP A 45 6.72 4.21 3.87
CA ASP A 45 7.68 5.31 3.89
C ASP A 45 8.33 5.45 5.27
N ILE A 46 7.56 5.24 6.34
CA ILE A 46 8.05 5.28 7.73
C ILE A 46 8.30 3.88 8.34
N GLY A 47 7.82 2.81 7.69
CA GLY A 47 8.07 1.42 8.07
C GLY A 47 7.32 0.94 9.31
N GLN A 48 6.12 1.46 9.58
CA GLN A 48 5.34 1.10 10.76
C GLN A 48 3.82 1.15 10.50
N PHE A 49 3.06 0.46 11.35
CA PHE A 49 1.61 0.61 11.39
C PHE A 49 1.22 1.99 11.91
N THR A 50 0.24 2.60 11.26
CA THR A 50 -0.25 3.94 11.62
C THR A 50 -1.71 4.10 11.23
N VAL A 51 -2.29 5.23 11.57
CA VAL A 51 -3.66 5.58 11.18
C VAL A 51 -3.71 5.77 9.66
N ALA A 52 -4.63 5.06 9.02
CA ALA A 52 -4.89 5.20 7.60
C ALA A 52 -5.32 6.65 7.26
N PRO A 53 -4.96 7.17 6.07
CA PRO A 53 -5.54 8.40 5.57
C PRO A 53 -7.09 8.34 5.59
N PRO A 54 -7.80 9.45 5.85
CA PRO A 54 -9.26 9.45 6.00
C PRO A 54 -10.01 8.81 4.83
N ASP A 55 -9.57 9.05 3.61
CA ASP A 55 -10.21 8.49 2.40
C ASP A 55 -10.03 6.98 2.30
N ALA A 56 -8.91 6.44 2.78
CA ALA A 56 -8.67 5.00 2.83
C ALA A 56 -9.51 4.29 3.90
N ALA A 57 -10.02 5.04 4.88
CA ALA A 57 -10.95 4.54 5.91
C ALA A 57 -12.43 4.82 5.57
N ASN A 58 -12.72 5.53 4.47
CA ASN A 58 -14.08 5.88 4.09
C ASN A 58 -14.72 4.76 3.26
N ALA A 59 -15.64 4.01 3.89
CA ALA A 59 -16.34 2.90 3.25
C ALA A 59 -17.09 3.27 1.95
N VAL A 60 -17.63 4.51 1.85
CA VAL A 60 -18.32 4.97 0.63
C VAL A 60 -17.32 5.13 -0.50
N THR A 61 -16.18 5.76 -0.22
CA THR A 61 -15.09 5.93 -1.19
C THR A 61 -14.54 4.57 -1.64
N CYS A 62 -14.31 3.65 -0.71
CA CYS A 62 -13.86 2.30 -1.02
C CYS A 62 -14.84 1.58 -1.95
N GLN A 63 -16.14 1.64 -1.66
CA GLN A 63 -17.16 0.98 -2.48
C GLN A 63 -17.22 1.58 -3.89
N GLN A 64 -17.14 2.90 -4.03
CA GLN A 64 -17.12 3.56 -5.33
C GLN A 64 -15.93 3.12 -6.20
N VAL A 65 -14.75 2.94 -5.59
CA VAL A 65 -13.57 2.44 -6.30
C VAL A 65 -13.79 1.00 -6.77
N ILE A 66 -14.33 0.13 -5.91
CA ILE A 66 -14.65 -1.27 -6.24
C ILE A 66 -15.65 -1.33 -7.41
N ASP A 67 -16.74 -0.57 -7.35
CA ASP A 67 -17.77 -0.56 -8.40
C ASP A 67 -17.19 -0.17 -9.77
N VAL A 68 -16.27 0.81 -9.79
CA VAL A 68 -15.58 1.23 -11.01
C VAL A 68 -14.62 0.14 -11.51
N MET A 69 -13.85 -0.48 -10.62
CA MET A 69 -12.96 -1.58 -10.97
C MET A 69 -13.72 -2.76 -11.57
N ASP A 70 -14.82 -3.18 -10.95
CA ASP A 70 -15.68 -4.26 -11.41
C ASP A 70 -16.26 -3.95 -12.80
N GLY A 71 -16.71 -2.70 -13.02
CA GLY A 71 -17.20 -2.27 -14.33
C GLY A 71 -16.12 -2.35 -15.43
N ILE A 72 -14.88 -1.96 -15.12
CA ILE A 72 -13.75 -2.04 -16.06
C ILE A 72 -13.37 -3.51 -16.34
N ILE A 73 -13.30 -4.35 -15.30
CA ILE A 73 -12.96 -5.76 -15.42
C ILE A 73 -14.03 -6.48 -16.26
N ALA A 74 -15.31 -6.28 -15.95
CA ALA A 74 -16.42 -6.89 -16.67
C ALA A 74 -16.43 -6.49 -18.15
N LYS A 75 -16.13 -5.22 -18.45
CA LYS A 75 -15.98 -4.74 -19.84
C LYS A 75 -14.86 -5.47 -20.57
N ASN A 76 -13.69 -5.60 -19.95
CA ASN A 76 -12.51 -6.21 -20.58
C ASN A 76 -12.53 -7.74 -20.62
N MET A 77 -13.38 -8.39 -19.81
CA MET A 77 -13.57 -9.85 -19.81
C MET A 77 -14.70 -10.32 -20.73
N CYS A 78 -15.58 -9.42 -21.18
CA CYS A 78 -16.67 -9.73 -22.11
C CYS A 78 -16.33 -9.39 -23.58
N GLU A 79 -15.15 -8.86 -23.85
CA GLU A 79 -14.53 -8.76 -25.19
C GLU A 79 -13.64 -9.98 -25.46
#